data_AF-A0A9P0C0V1-F1
#
_entry.id   AF-A0A9P0C0V1-F1
#
_cell.length_a   1.000
_cell.length_b   1.000
_cell.length_c   1.000
_cell.angle_alpha   90.00
_cell.angle_beta   90.00
_cell.angle_gamma   90.00
#
_symmetry.space_group_name_H-M   'P 1'
#
loop_
_entity.id
_entity.type
_entity.pdbx_description
1 polymer ?
#
loop_
_entity_poly.entity_id
_entity_poly.type
_entity_poly.pdbx_seq_one_letter_code
_entity_poly.pdbx_strand_id
1 'polypeptide(L)'
;MHRSRQVIRNYNTIGRQKCMTDISISKKNTLDKMAGAATVLKPRGARAPSSRSLIMCSVIVVLLGIPSAMSHSLTLSESDIKVLIGATYHIQIVQTAAFNTSLKVEATVQHPDILGLTPLTIDIPGGGTGYAQFGLVALAKSPGHSEVTFAITPAGYVSQYALFLRVTCMISSLLETISMIMGWIYFAAWSVSFYPQIYINYSRKSVVGLNFDFLALNITGFTLYSLFNCGLYFSKDIQAVYFSRFPRGLNPVQLNDVFFSTHAAFATIITITQCIIYERQAQRVSTLARCILGVFAAIVLVSGTLSFAGKLEWLDFLYYCSYIKLTITFIKYLPQAIMNYRRKSTVGWSIGNIFLDFTGGFLSIFQMVVNAHNYNDWVSFFGDFTKFGLGAFSLSFDIFFMIQHYVLYREGKEFVRVNSSDEKSDASSSSGEREYVVLVQNWNAEDKKYDLEAKA
;
A
#
# COMPACT_ATOMS: atom_id res chain seq x y z
N MET A 1 83.25 -49.73 -3.63
CA MET A 1 82.19 -50.70 -3.28
C MET A 1 81.31 -50.91 -4.49
N HIS A 2 81.59 -52.00 -5.19
CA HIS A 2 81.09 -52.33 -6.52
C HIS A 2 79.76 -53.09 -6.48
N ARG A 3 79.03 -52.99 -7.59
CA ARG A 3 77.87 -53.81 -8.03
C ARG A 3 76.50 -53.46 -7.45
N SER A 4 75.89 -52.50 -8.14
CA SER A 4 74.58 -52.67 -8.75
C SER A 4 74.37 -54.06 -9.36
N ARG A 5 73.12 -54.53 -9.31
CA ARG A 5 72.51 -55.58 -10.16
C ARG A 5 73.00 -57.00 -9.85
N GLN A 6 72.12 -57.81 -9.28
CA GLN A 6 71.30 -58.69 -10.09
C GLN A 6 70.37 -59.54 -9.20
N VAL A 7 69.11 -59.56 -9.61
CA VAL A 7 68.35 -60.79 -9.79
C VAL A 7 67.84 -61.38 -8.47
N ILE A 8 66.58 -61.08 -8.12
CA ILE A 8 65.40 -61.79 -8.65
C ILE A 8 65.39 -63.23 -8.14
N ARG A 9 64.20 -63.63 -7.68
CA ARG A 9 63.70 -65.00 -7.46
C ARG A 9 63.69 -65.49 -6.02
N ASN A 10 62.45 -65.69 -5.59
CA ASN A 10 61.99 -66.87 -4.88
C ASN A 10 62.03 -66.81 -3.36
N TYR A 11 61.26 -65.89 -2.80
CA TYR A 11 60.21 -66.27 -1.84
C TYR A 11 58.95 -65.45 -2.17
N ASN A 12 58.45 -65.68 -3.39
CA ASN A 12 57.25 -65.05 -3.93
C ASN A 12 56.32 -66.19 -4.40
N THR A 13 55.79 -66.92 -3.43
CA THR A 13 54.78 -67.96 -3.60
C THR A 13 54.22 -68.22 -2.21
N ILE A 14 52.89 -68.29 -2.07
CA ILE A 14 52.11 -68.57 -0.84
C ILE A 14 51.48 -67.35 -0.11
N GLY A 15 51.97 -66.11 -0.31
CA GLY A 15 51.32 -64.91 0.26
C GLY A 15 50.22 -64.24 -0.61
N ARG A 16 50.05 -64.68 -1.86
CA ARG A 16 49.37 -63.92 -2.92
C ARG A 16 48.08 -64.55 -3.47
N GLN A 17 47.44 -65.45 -2.71
CA GLN A 17 46.22 -66.13 -3.16
C GLN A 17 45.02 -65.95 -2.21
N LYS A 18 45.20 -65.29 -1.06
CA LYS A 18 44.12 -64.95 -0.11
C LYS A 18 43.72 -63.47 -0.07
N CYS A 19 44.31 -62.63 -0.91
CA CYS A 19 43.99 -61.20 -1.02
C CYS A 19 43.37 -60.82 -2.39
N MET A 20 43.10 -61.80 -3.27
CA MET A 20 42.57 -61.57 -4.63
C MET A 20 41.10 -62.00 -4.82
N THR A 21 40.46 -62.60 -3.82
CA THR A 21 39.05 -63.03 -3.91
C THR A 21 38.08 -62.05 -3.23
N ASP A 22 38.54 -61.22 -2.29
CA ASP A 22 37.68 -60.23 -1.61
C ASP A 22 37.65 -58.84 -2.28
N ILE A 23 38.49 -58.61 -3.31
CA ILE A 23 38.51 -57.36 -4.09
C ILE A 23 37.62 -57.46 -5.35
N SER A 24 37.16 -58.65 -5.73
CA SER A 24 36.35 -58.86 -6.94
C SER A 24 34.83 -58.70 -6.73
N ILE A 25 34.33 -58.71 -5.48
CA ILE A 25 32.90 -58.47 -5.19
C ILE A 25 32.62 -57.00 -4.84
N SER A 26 33.61 -56.24 -4.36
CA SER A 26 33.43 -54.82 -4.04
C SER A 26 33.59 -53.85 -5.22
N LYS A 27 34.10 -54.29 -6.38
CA LYS A 27 34.35 -53.41 -7.55
C LYS A 27 33.27 -53.42 -8.64
N LYS A 28 32.22 -54.23 -8.51
CA LYS A 28 31.12 -54.27 -9.50
C LYS A 28 29.94 -53.33 -9.18
N ASN A 29 29.84 -52.81 -7.95
CA ASN A 29 28.80 -51.85 -7.55
C ASN A 29 29.27 -50.38 -7.54
N THR A 30 30.50 -50.10 -8.00
CA THR A 30 31.11 -48.75 -7.95
C THR A 30 31.52 -48.22 -9.32
N LEU A 31 31.11 -48.89 -10.41
CA LEU A 31 31.40 -48.49 -11.80
C LEU A 31 30.20 -47.87 -12.53
N ASP A 32 29.01 -47.81 -11.90
CA ASP A 32 27.84 -47.06 -12.41
C ASP A 32 27.65 -45.69 -11.74
N LYS A 33 28.58 -45.24 -10.88
CA LYS A 33 28.40 -44.03 -10.06
C LYS A 33 29.46 -42.93 -10.18
N MET A 34 30.49 -43.05 -11.00
CA MET A 34 31.46 -41.97 -11.20
C MET A 34 32.03 -41.94 -12.62
N ALA A 35 31.28 -41.35 -13.55
CA ALA A 35 31.81 -40.80 -14.80
C ALA A 35 31.31 -39.35 -14.93
N GLY A 36 32.26 -38.40 -14.90
CA GLY A 36 32.07 -37.06 -15.48
C GLY A 36 32.08 -35.89 -14.49
N ALA A 37 33.27 -35.47 -14.06
CA ALA A 37 33.52 -34.12 -13.55
C ALA A 37 34.45 -33.34 -14.52
N ALA A 38 34.10 -32.06 -14.76
CA ALA A 38 34.80 -30.99 -15.50
C ALA A 38 34.90 -31.17 -17.05
N THR A 39 34.51 -30.22 -17.93
CA THR A 39 34.75 -28.77 -17.92
C THR A 39 33.81 -28.03 -18.93
N VAL A 40 33.17 -26.92 -18.49
CA VAL A 40 32.93 -25.62 -19.18
C VAL A 40 31.89 -25.42 -20.34
N LEU A 41 30.95 -24.48 -20.08
CA LEU A 41 30.16 -23.53 -20.93
C LEU A 41 28.92 -23.96 -21.77
N LYS A 42 27.70 -23.71 -21.23
CA LYS A 42 26.60 -22.87 -21.80
C LYS A 42 25.40 -22.82 -20.82
N PRO A 43 24.72 -21.66 -20.60
CA PRO A 43 23.65 -21.55 -19.62
C PRO A 43 22.30 -22.03 -20.20
N ARG A 44 21.66 -23.02 -19.57
CA ARG A 44 20.29 -23.48 -19.87
C ARG A 44 19.36 -23.06 -18.75
N GLY A 45 18.18 -22.56 -19.16
CA GLY A 45 17.23 -21.78 -18.35
C GLY A 45 16.84 -22.37 -17.01
N ALA A 46 16.85 -21.52 -16.00
CA ALA A 46 16.23 -21.79 -14.70
C ALA A 46 14.71 -21.80 -14.87
N ARG A 47 14.11 -22.95 -14.52
CA ARG A 47 12.66 -23.17 -14.44
C ARG A 47 12.05 -22.19 -13.44
N ALA A 48 11.02 -21.49 -13.90
CA ALA A 48 10.17 -20.61 -13.09
C ALA A 48 9.55 -21.38 -11.91
N PRO A 49 9.42 -20.76 -10.72
CA PRO A 49 8.64 -21.34 -9.64
C PRO A 49 7.16 -21.39 -10.05
N SER A 50 6.51 -22.51 -9.73
CA SER A 50 5.15 -22.79 -10.15
C SER A 50 4.16 -21.80 -9.52
N SER A 51 3.25 -21.31 -10.37
CA SER A 51 2.16 -20.35 -10.14
C SER A 51 1.28 -20.64 -8.90
N ARG A 52 1.33 -21.85 -8.31
CA ARG A 52 0.46 -22.23 -7.19
C ARG A 52 0.85 -21.64 -5.83
N SER A 53 2.11 -21.26 -5.61
CA SER A 53 2.55 -20.77 -4.29
C SER A 53 2.25 -19.27 -4.06
N LEU A 54 2.18 -18.46 -5.13
CA LEU A 54 1.83 -17.04 -5.06
C LEU A 54 0.30 -16.79 -5.06
N ILE A 55 -0.48 -17.72 -5.63
CA ILE A 55 -1.95 -17.64 -5.60
C ILE A 55 -2.49 -17.95 -4.20
N MET A 56 -1.82 -18.81 -3.42
CA MET A 56 -2.30 -19.16 -2.07
C MET A 56 -2.27 -17.99 -1.08
N CYS A 57 -1.31 -17.06 -1.20
CA CYS A 57 -1.27 -15.87 -0.33
C CYS A 57 -2.31 -14.81 -0.74
N SER A 58 -2.74 -14.81 -2.01
CA SER A 58 -3.74 -13.86 -2.53
C SER A 58 -5.18 -14.30 -2.22
N VAL A 59 -5.41 -15.61 -2.06
CA VAL A 59 -6.73 -16.20 -1.79
C VAL A 59 -7.10 -16.15 -0.30
N ILE A 60 -6.13 -16.06 0.61
CA ILE A 60 -6.39 -15.97 2.06
C ILE A 60 -6.99 -14.61 2.47
N VAL A 61 -6.79 -13.55 1.67
CA VAL A 61 -7.37 -12.22 1.94
C VAL A 61 -8.84 -12.10 1.53
N VAL A 62 -9.35 -13.02 0.69
CA VAL A 62 -10.72 -12.92 0.14
C VAL A 62 -11.74 -13.81 0.88
N LEU A 63 -11.29 -14.74 1.73
CA LEU A 63 -12.20 -15.68 2.44
C LEU A 63 -12.48 -15.32 3.92
N LEU A 64 -11.92 -14.24 4.45
CA LEU A 64 -12.23 -13.75 5.81
C LEU A 64 -13.36 -12.70 5.85
N GLY A 65 -14.01 -12.43 4.73
CA GLY A 65 -14.98 -11.34 4.56
C GLY A 65 -16.44 -11.78 4.37
N ILE A 66 -16.82 -13.02 4.71
CA ILE A 66 -18.24 -13.38 4.79
C ILE A 66 -18.64 -13.27 6.26
N PRO A 67 -19.38 -12.22 6.69
CA PRO A 67 -20.02 -12.24 7.99
C PRO A 67 -20.93 -13.46 8.00
N SER A 68 -20.64 -14.42 8.89
CA SER A 68 -21.64 -15.40 9.28
C SER A 68 -22.86 -14.61 9.75
N ALA A 69 -23.97 -14.70 9.01
CA ALA A 69 -25.23 -14.10 9.41
C ALA A 69 -25.71 -14.81 10.69
N MET A 70 -25.25 -14.32 11.85
CA MET A 70 -25.85 -14.68 13.12
C MET A 70 -27.24 -14.06 13.12
N SER A 71 -28.26 -14.90 13.13
CA SER A 71 -29.65 -14.45 13.27
C SER A 71 -29.82 -13.89 14.68
N HIS A 72 -29.71 -12.57 14.83
CA HIS A 72 -30.00 -11.88 16.08
C HIS A 72 -31.51 -11.67 16.19
N SER A 73 -32.10 -12.08 17.32
CA SER A 73 -33.55 -11.98 17.60
C SER A 73 -34.07 -10.54 17.74
N LEU A 74 -33.15 -9.58 17.90
CA LEU A 74 -33.41 -8.15 17.99
C LEU A 74 -32.30 -7.42 17.23
N THR A 75 -32.66 -6.55 16.29
CA THR A 75 -31.72 -5.76 15.49
C THR A 75 -32.20 -4.32 15.35
N LEU A 76 -31.28 -3.40 15.09
CA LEU A 76 -31.63 -2.04 14.65
C LEU A 76 -31.88 -2.04 13.14
N SER A 77 -32.81 -1.20 12.68
CA SER A 77 -33.01 -0.97 11.24
C SER A 77 -31.75 -0.43 10.58
N GLU A 78 -31.03 0.46 11.28
CA GLU A 78 -29.76 1.05 10.87
C GLU A 78 -28.87 1.23 12.10
N SER A 79 -27.59 0.86 11.97
CA SER A 79 -26.60 0.97 13.06
C SER A 79 -25.71 2.21 12.94
N ASP A 80 -25.64 2.83 11.75
CA ASP A 80 -24.79 3.98 11.46
C ASP A 80 -25.64 5.02 10.71
N ILE A 81 -25.96 6.15 11.34
CA ILE A 81 -26.82 7.19 10.76
C ILE A 81 -26.13 8.57 10.74
N LYS A 82 -26.47 9.37 9.73
CA LYS A 82 -26.05 10.78 9.61
C LYS A 82 -27.26 11.69 9.69
N VAL A 83 -27.23 12.67 10.59
CA VAL A 83 -28.37 13.55 10.87
C VAL A 83 -27.94 15.01 10.80
N LEU A 84 -28.72 15.85 10.13
CA LEU A 84 -28.49 17.29 10.10
C LEU A 84 -28.84 17.90 11.46
N ILE A 85 -28.05 18.86 11.95
CA ILE A 85 -28.37 19.59 13.19
C ILE A 85 -29.79 20.18 13.12
N GLY A 86 -30.55 20.00 14.19
CA GLY A 86 -31.94 20.44 14.31
C GLY A 86 -32.96 19.52 13.64
N ALA A 87 -32.52 18.53 12.85
CA ALA A 87 -33.41 17.53 12.28
C ALA A 87 -33.60 16.33 13.21
N THR A 88 -34.76 15.69 13.10
CA THR A 88 -35.09 14.43 13.74
C THR A 88 -34.96 13.28 12.75
N TYR A 89 -34.45 12.14 13.20
CA TYR A 89 -34.34 10.91 12.44
C TYR A 89 -35.08 9.79 13.15
N HIS A 90 -35.91 9.05 12.43
CA HIS A 90 -36.71 7.95 12.97
C HIS A 90 -35.97 6.63 12.78
N ILE A 91 -35.76 5.91 13.88
CA ILE A 91 -35.04 4.63 13.92
C ILE A 91 -36.02 3.58 14.42
N GLN A 92 -35.88 2.34 13.95
CA GLN A 92 -36.71 1.24 14.40
C GLN A 92 -35.84 0.14 15.01
N ILE A 93 -36.22 -0.33 16.20
CA ILE A 93 -35.75 -1.62 16.72
C ILE A 93 -36.69 -2.68 16.16
N VAL A 94 -36.13 -3.64 15.42
CA VAL A 94 -36.85 -4.74 14.79
C VAL A 94 -36.63 -6.01 15.59
N GLN A 95 -37.72 -6.57 16.09
CA GLN A 95 -37.76 -7.91 16.67
C GLN A 95 -38.03 -8.92 15.56
N THR A 96 -37.22 -9.98 15.48
CA THR A 96 -37.32 -11.04 14.48
C THR A 96 -37.69 -12.41 15.06
N ALA A 97 -37.63 -12.56 16.39
CA ALA A 97 -38.07 -13.76 17.08
C ALA A 97 -38.90 -13.42 18.34
N ALA A 98 -39.83 -14.32 18.70
CA ALA A 98 -40.65 -14.16 19.90
C ALA A 98 -39.82 -14.42 21.16
N PHE A 99 -40.04 -13.62 22.20
CA PHE A 99 -39.46 -13.83 23.52
C PHE A 99 -40.52 -14.39 24.47
N ASN A 100 -40.15 -15.37 25.29
CA ASN A 100 -41.07 -15.94 26.29
C ASN A 100 -41.30 -14.99 27.49
N THR A 101 -40.39 -14.04 27.70
CA THR A 101 -40.42 -13.06 28.78
C THR A 101 -40.40 -11.65 28.19
N SER A 102 -41.07 -10.70 28.83
CA SER A 102 -40.95 -9.29 28.45
C SER A 102 -39.52 -8.80 28.65
N LEU A 103 -39.00 -8.04 27.69
CA LEU A 103 -37.65 -7.45 27.73
C LEU A 103 -37.76 -5.94 27.90
N LYS A 104 -36.93 -5.37 28.76
CA LYS A 104 -36.75 -3.93 28.87
C LYS A 104 -35.45 -3.54 28.18
N VAL A 105 -35.54 -2.66 27.18
CA VAL A 105 -34.41 -2.12 26.42
C VAL A 105 -34.17 -0.68 26.89
N GLU A 106 -33.02 -0.42 27.49
CA GLU A 106 -32.63 0.89 27.99
C GLU A 106 -31.46 1.45 27.17
N ALA A 107 -31.68 2.60 26.55
CA ALA A 107 -30.70 3.28 25.71
C ALA A 107 -29.86 4.25 26.53
N THR A 108 -28.55 4.11 26.45
CA THR A 108 -27.58 5.05 27.04
C THR A 108 -26.91 5.83 25.91
N VAL A 109 -27.08 7.15 25.91
CA VAL A 109 -26.45 8.06 24.94
C VAL A 109 -25.10 8.51 25.48
N GLN A 110 -24.03 8.30 24.72
CA GLN A 110 -22.67 8.65 25.13
C GLN A 110 -22.50 10.18 25.33
N HIS A 111 -23.00 10.99 24.39
CA HIS A 111 -22.91 12.46 24.42
C HIS A 111 -24.31 13.10 24.27
N PRO A 112 -25.05 13.30 25.37
CA PRO A 112 -26.40 13.88 25.34
C PRO A 112 -26.49 15.34 24.87
N ASP A 113 -25.35 16.03 24.85
CA ASP A 113 -25.17 17.37 24.28
C ASP A 113 -25.19 17.36 22.76
N ILE A 114 -24.73 16.27 22.13
CA ILE A 114 -24.71 16.07 20.68
C ILE A 114 -26.03 15.46 20.19
N LEU A 115 -26.54 14.46 20.92
CA LEU A 115 -27.69 13.66 20.50
C LEU A 115 -28.77 13.59 21.59
N GLY A 116 -30.00 13.92 21.24
CA GLY A 116 -31.18 13.54 22.03
C GLY A 116 -31.81 12.26 21.48
N LEU A 117 -32.20 11.33 22.34
CA LEU A 117 -32.93 10.12 21.94
C LEU A 117 -34.25 10.03 22.72
N THR A 118 -35.34 9.69 22.06
CA THR A 118 -36.65 9.53 22.69
C THR A 118 -37.47 8.42 22.02
N PRO A 119 -38.04 7.46 22.76
CA PRO A 119 -37.86 7.24 24.20
C PRO A 119 -36.47 6.64 24.53
N LEU A 120 -36.01 6.79 25.79
CA LEU A 120 -34.78 6.13 26.29
C LEU A 120 -35.04 4.69 26.77
N THR A 121 -36.30 4.32 26.97
CA THR A 121 -36.69 2.99 27.44
C THR A 121 -37.79 2.45 26.56
N ILE A 122 -37.65 1.21 26.12
CA ILE A 122 -38.63 0.48 25.32
C ILE A 122 -38.94 -0.84 26.03
N ASP A 123 -40.22 -1.11 26.23
CA ASP A 123 -40.70 -2.38 26.76
C ASP A 123 -41.18 -3.26 25.60
N ILE A 124 -40.54 -4.42 25.44
CA ILE A 124 -40.88 -5.44 24.45
C ILE A 124 -41.69 -6.53 25.17
N PRO A 125 -42.97 -6.74 24.82
CA PRO A 125 -43.81 -7.71 25.50
C PRO A 125 -43.40 -9.16 25.18
N GLY A 126 -43.45 -10.03 26.19
CA GLY A 126 -43.29 -11.47 26.03
C GLY A 126 -44.55 -12.13 25.45
N GLY A 127 -44.37 -13.19 24.65
CA GLY A 127 -45.47 -14.01 24.11
C GLY A 127 -46.09 -13.52 22.80
N GLY A 128 -45.44 -12.58 22.08
CA GLY A 128 -45.91 -12.05 20.80
C GLY A 128 -45.65 -12.92 19.56
N THR A 129 -46.11 -12.48 18.39
CA THR A 129 -46.04 -13.16 17.08
C THR A 129 -44.63 -13.28 16.47
N GLY A 130 -43.60 -12.85 17.20
CA GLY A 130 -42.21 -12.93 16.79
C GLY A 130 -41.71 -11.82 15.87
N TYR A 131 -42.59 -10.95 15.36
CA TYR A 131 -42.21 -9.75 14.62
C TYR A 131 -42.85 -8.49 15.19
N ALA A 132 -42.04 -7.52 15.60
CA ALA A 132 -42.50 -6.22 16.10
C ALA A 132 -41.48 -5.13 15.79
N GLN A 133 -41.95 -3.89 15.66
CA GLN A 133 -41.12 -2.71 15.43
C GLN A 133 -41.37 -1.67 16.52
N PHE A 134 -40.29 -1.13 17.08
CA PHE A 134 -40.34 -0.12 18.13
C PHE A 134 -39.60 1.15 17.68
N GLY A 135 -40.32 2.26 17.62
CA GLY A 135 -39.81 3.53 17.11
C GLY A 135 -38.98 4.30 18.14
N LEU A 136 -37.83 4.79 17.68
CA LEU A 136 -36.95 5.73 18.37
C LEU A 136 -36.82 6.99 17.52
N VAL A 137 -36.73 8.14 18.17
CA VAL A 137 -36.47 9.43 17.52
C VAL A 137 -35.14 9.97 18.02
N ALA A 138 -34.21 10.14 17.09
CA ALA A 138 -32.91 10.77 17.30
C ALA A 138 -32.97 12.24 16.87
N LEU A 139 -32.68 13.16 17.78
CA LEU A 139 -32.59 14.61 17.51
C LEU A 139 -31.13 15.05 17.58
N ALA A 140 -30.59 15.54 16.47
CA ALA A 140 -29.24 16.11 16.43
C ALA A 140 -29.23 17.53 17.04
N LYS A 141 -28.53 17.71 18.15
CA LYS A 141 -28.46 19.00 18.87
C LYS A 141 -27.24 19.83 18.50
N SER A 142 -26.09 19.19 18.36
CA SER A 142 -24.82 19.83 18.00
C SER A 142 -24.02 18.96 17.02
N PRO A 143 -23.05 19.52 16.27
CA PRO A 143 -22.22 18.72 15.38
C PRO A 143 -21.30 17.79 16.18
N GLY A 144 -21.00 16.63 15.60
CA GLY A 144 -20.07 15.67 16.18
C GLY A 144 -20.55 14.22 16.06
N HIS A 145 -19.99 13.36 16.90
CA HIS A 145 -20.29 11.94 16.93
C HIS A 145 -20.82 11.53 18.31
N SER A 146 -21.84 10.67 18.34
CA SER A 146 -22.29 10.00 19.57
C SER A 146 -22.69 8.57 19.28
N GLU A 147 -22.24 7.66 20.14
CA GLU A 147 -22.76 6.29 20.17
C GLU A 147 -23.91 6.17 21.17
N VAL A 148 -24.84 5.25 20.89
CA VAL A 148 -25.91 4.82 21.77
C VAL A 148 -25.79 3.33 21.96
N THR A 149 -25.66 2.91 23.21
CA THR A 149 -25.61 1.50 23.61
C THR A 149 -26.92 1.11 24.26
N PHE A 150 -27.41 -0.09 23.96
CA PHE A 150 -28.69 -0.58 24.49
C PHE A 150 -28.44 -1.70 25.50
N ALA A 151 -28.83 -1.48 26.76
CA ALA A 151 -28.83 -2.49 27.80
C ALA A 151 -30.18 -3.23 27.81
N ILE A 152 -30.14 -4.56 27.94
CA ILE A 152 -31.34 -5.41 27.90
C ILE A 152 -31.49 -6.15 29.21
N THR A 153 -32.68 -6.06 29.80
CA THR A 153 -33.04 -6.75 31.05
C THR A 153 -34.27 -7.63 30.83
N PRO A 154 -34.26 -8.93 31.21
CA PRO A 154 -33.14 -9.69 31.79
C PRO A 154 -32.02 -10.00 30.78
N ALA A 155 -30.78 -10.18 31.28
CA ALA A 155 -29.61 -10.47 30.44
C ALA A 155 -29.66 -11.89 29.84
N GLY A 156 -29.00 -12.10 28.69
CA GLY A 156 -28.82 -13.43 28.08
C GLY A 156 -29.65 -13.70 26.82
N TYR A 157 -30.57 -12.81 26.43
CA TYR A 157 -31.40 -12.96 25.23
C TYR A 157 -30.77 -12.37 23.96
N VAL A 158 -29.91 -11.36 24.12
CA VAL A 158 -29.22 -10.68 23.02
C VAL A 158 -27.80 -10.36 23.50
N SER A 159 -26.81 -10.51 22.62
CA SER A 159 -25.45 -10.08 22.93
C SER A 159 -25.46 -8.57 23.23
N GLN A 160 -24.85 -8.18 24.34
CA GLN A 160 -24.66 -6.77 24.74
C GLN A 160 -23.93 -5.92 23.69
N TYR A 161 -23.30 -6.56 22.70
CA TYR A 161 -22.60 -5.92 21.59
C TYR A 161 -23.41 -5.88 20.28
N ALA A 162 -24.63 -6.44 20.24
CA ALA A 162 -25.42 -6.55 19.00
C ALA A 162 -26.31 -5.34 18.71
N LEU A 163 -26.68 -4.54 19.73
CA LEU A 163 -27.39 -3.28 19.55
C LEU A 163 -26.49 -2.11 19.92
N PHE A 164 -25.88 -1.52 18.90
CA PHE A 164 -25.23 -0.22 18.98
C PHE A 164 -25.77 0.66 17.84
N LEU A 165 -25.95 1.93 18.13
CA LEU A 165 -26.32 2.94 17.15
C LEU A 165 -25.26 4.04 17.19
N ARG A 166 -24.65 4.31 16.03
CA ARG A 166 -23.72 5.42 15.85
C ARG A 166 -24.43 6.54 15.13
N VAL A 167 -24.45 7.70 15.75
CA VAL A 167 -25.06 8.89 15.17
C VAL A 167 -23.99 9.93 14.91
N THR A 168 -23.92 10.38 13.67
CA THR A 168 -23.02 11.45 13.25
C THR A 168 -23.85 12.67 12.87
N CYS A 169 -23.66 13.75 13.62
CA CYS A 169 -24.40 14.99 13.47
C CYS A 169 -23.59 15.98 12.63
N MET A 170 -24.15 16.42 11.50
CA MET A 170 -23.48 17.33 10.54
C MET A 170 -24.13 18.71 10.49
N ILE A 171 -23.33 19.73 10.21
CA ILE A 171 -23.81 21.12 9.99
C ILE A 171 -24.52 21.24 8.64
N SER A 172 -23.99 20.63 7.58
CA SER A 172 -24.50 20.79 6.21
C SER A 172 -24.32 19.54 5.36
N SER A 173 -25.40 19.15 4.67
CA SER A 173 -25.37 18.08 3.66
C SER A 173 -24.61 18.48 2.39
N LEU A 174 -24.51 19.78 2.10
CA LEU A 174 -23.72 20.29 0.98
C LEU A 174 -22.22 20.08 1.25
N LEU A 175 -21.74 20.40 2.46
CA LEU A 175 -20.34 20.20 2.82
C LEU A 175 -19.94 18.72 2.79
N GLU A 176 -20.86 17.84 3.19
CA GLU A 176 -20.67 16.39 3.08
C GLU A 176 -20.52 15.95 1.62
N THR A 177 -21.41 16.43 0.74
CA THR A 177 -21.33 16.15 -0.70
C THR A 177 -20.03 16.67 -1.30
N ILE A 178 -19.62 17.89 -0.94
CA ILE A 178 -18.37 18.51 -1.39
C ILE A 178 -17.16 17.67 -0.95
N SER A 179 -17.12 17.25 0.32
CA SER A 179 -16.09 16.37 0.85
C SER A 179 -15.99 15.06 0.08
N MET A 180 -17.13 14.41 -0.18
CA MET A 180 -17.18 13.17 -0.97
C MET A 180 -16.63 13.36 -2.38
N ILE A 181 -17.05 14.42 -3.08
CA ILE A 181 -16.60 14.74 -4.44
C ILE A 181 -15.08 14.96 -4.45
N MET A 182 -14.57 15.78 -3.55
CA MET A 182 -13.12 16.05 -3.43
C MET A 182 -12.33 14.78 -3.17
N GLY A 183 -12.90 13.90 -2.34
CA GLY A 183 -12.34 12.60 -2.04
C GLY A 183 -12.09 11.71 -3.25
N TRP A 184 -13.09 11.61 -4.12
CA TRP A 184 -12.99 10.83 -5.34
C TRP A 184 -12.12 11.51 -6.41
N ILE A 185 -12.10 12.84 -6.47
CA ILE A 185 -11.24 13.57 -7.39
C ILE A 185 -9.77 13.39 -7.02
N TYR A 186 -9.36 13.53 -5.74
CA TYR A 186 -7.95 13.30 -5.40
C TYR A 186 -7.55 11.85 -5.58
N PHE A 187 -8.45 10.91 -5.27
CA PHE A 187 -8.22 9.49 -5.52
C PHE A 187 -7.92 9.27 -7.01
N ALA A 188 -8.72 9.84 -7.90
CA ALA A 188 -8.52 9.74 -9.33
C ALA A 188 -7.21 10.40 -9.77
N ALA A 189 -6.93 11.62 -9.30
CA ALA A 189 -5.72 12.37 -9.64
C ALA A 189 -4.44 11.59 -9.29
N TRP A 190 -4.35 11.08 -8.06
CA TRP A 190 -3.23 10.26 -7.64
C TRP A 190 -3.20 8.90 -8.34
N SER A 191 -4.35 8.25 -8.57
CA SER A 191 -4.40 6.93 -9.22
C SER A 191 -3.92 6.99 -10.68
N VAL A 192 -4.32 8.01 -11.43
CA VAL A 192 -3.90 8.19 -12.83
C VAL A 192 -2.37 8.28 -12.94
N SER A 193 -1.69 8.84 -11.94
CA SER A 193 -0.23 9.00 -11.96
C SER A 193 0.57 7.69 -12.06
N PHE A 194 -0.01 6.54 -11.67
CA PHE A 194 0.68 5.24 -11.72
C PHE A 194 0.70 4.63 -13.13
N TYR A 195 -0.32 4.90 -13.93
CA TYR A 195 -0.54 4.21 -15.21
C TYR A 195 0.48 4.54 -16.30
N PRO A 196 1.00 5.79 -16.45
CA PRO A 196 2.02 6.09 -17.45
C PRO A 196 3.24 5.17 -17.35
N GLN A 197 3.75 4.91 -16.14
CA GLN A 197 4.90 4.03 -15.96
C GLN A 197 4.57 2.58 -16.30
N ILE A 198 3.41 2.08 -15.85
CA ILE A 198 2.93 0.73 -16.18
C ILE A 198 2.82 0.56 -17.70
N TYR A 199 2.25 1.55 -18.38
CA TYR A 199 2.09 1.54 -19.83
C TYR A 199 3.44 1.56 -20.55
N ILE A 200 4.36 2.46 -20.18
CA ILE A 200 5.69 2.55 -20.81
C ILE A 200 6.45 1.23 -20.67
N ASN A 201 6.43 0.61 -19.49
CA ASN A 201 7.04 -0.70 -19.26
C ASN A 201 6.41 -1.78 -20.16
N TYR A 202 5.07 -1.78 -20.27
CA TYR A 202 4.35 -2.72 -21.11
C TYR A 202 4.66 -2.53 -22.61
N SER A 203 4.71 -1.29 -23.08
CA SER A 203 4.96 -0.96 -24.49
C SER A 203 6.40 -1.25 -24.90
N ARG A 204 7.37 -0.89 -24.04
CA ARG A 204 8.81 -1.12 -24.32
C ARG A 204 9.27 -2.55 -24.03
N LYS A 205 8.48 -3.34 -23.31
CA LYS A 205 8.88 -4.66 -22.77
C LYS A 205 10.22 -4.62 -22.02
N SER A 206 10.52 -3.48 -21.43
CA SER A 206 11.78 -3.17 -20.75
C SER A 206 11.49 -2.24 -19.59
N VAL A 207 12.12 -2.51 -18.44
CA VAL A 207 12.07 -1.64 -17.25
C VAL A 207 13.38 -0.87 -17.06
N VAL A 208 14.25 -0.86 -18.08
CA VAL A 208 15.51 -0.11 -18.05
C VAL A 208 15.23 1.39 -17.88
N GLY A 209 15.79 1.95 -16.80
CA GLY A 209 15.58 3.34 -16.36
C GLY A 209 14.62 3.48 -15.17
N LEU A 210 13.87 2.44 -14.80
CA LEU A 210 13.05 2.44 -13.60
C LEU A 210 13.92 2.29 -12.35
N ASN A 211 13.76 3.17 -11.36
CA ASN A 211 14.49 3.09 -10.11
C ASN A 211 13.89 2.02 -9.17
N PHE A 212 14.65 0.96 -8.91
CA PHE A 212 14.21 -0.15 -8.06
C PHE A 212 14.09 0.22 -6.58
N ASP A 213 14.87 1.20 -6.10
CA ASP A 213 14.74 1.72 -4.73
C ASP A 213 13.39 2.41 -4.55
N PHE A 214 13.02 3.25 -5.52
CA PHE A 214 11.73 3.94 -5.54
C PHE A 214 10.57 2.93 -5.53
N LEU A 215 10.68 1.85 -6.30
CA LEU A 215 9.67 0.80 -6.37
C LEU A 215 9.56 0.02 -5.05
N ALA A 216 10.69 -0.38 -4.46
CA ALA A 216 10.73 -1.14 -3.20
C ALA A 216 10.22 -0.33 -2.00
N LEU A 217 10.55 0.96 -1.96
CA LEU A 217 10.00 1.89 -0.96
C LEU A 217 8.49 2.08 -1.16
N ASN A 218 8.03 2.25 -2.41
CA ASN A 218 6.61 2.42 -2.70
C ASN A 218 5.77 1.23 -2.28
N ILE A 219 6.16 0.01 -2.62
CA ILE A 219 5.34 -1.16 -2.26
C ILE A 219 5.22 -1.28 -0.74
N THR A 220 6.34 -1.10 -0.02
CA THR A 220 6.35 -1.12 1.45
C THR A 220 5.42 -0.04 2.00
N GLY A 221 5.56 1.19 1.53
CA GLY A 221 4.72 2.30 1.99
C GLY A 221 3.24 2.06 1.70
N PHE A 222 2.87 1.75 0.47
CA PHE A 222 1.46 1.57 0.10
C PHE A 222 0.83 0.37 0.80
N THR A 223 1.54 -0.75 0.96
CA THR A 223 1.04 -1.89 1.74
C THR A 223 0.79 -1.53 3.20
N LEU A 224 1.72 -0.82 3.85
CA LEU A 224 1.55 -0.41 5.25
C LEU A 224 0.43 0.62 5.41
N TYR A 225 0.26 1.52 4.44
CA TYR A 225 -0.82 2.50 4.45
C TYR A 225 -2.19 1.86 4.19
N SER A 226 -2.26 0.88 3.29
CA SER A 226 -3.45 0.04 3.11
C SER A 226 -3.81 -0.71 4.38
N LEU A 227 -2.81 -1.25 5.10
CA LEU A 227 -3.05 -1.93 6.36
C LEU A 227 -3.68 -0.99 7.40
N PHE A 228 -3.14 0.24 7.53
CA PHE A 228 -3.72 1.29 8.39
C PHE A 228 -5.16 1.65 7.97
N ASN A 229 -5.37 2.01 6.71
CA ASN A 229 -6.68 2.45 6.23
C ASN A 229 -7.73 1.34 6.32
N CYS A 230 -7.42 0.12 5.84
CA CYS A 230 -8.33 -1.01 5.96
C CYS A 230 -8.60 -1.38 7.42
N GLY A 231 -7.56 -1.39 8.26
CA GLY A 231 -7.67 -1.72 9.68
C GLY A 231 -8.62 -0.76 10.41
N LEU A 232 -8.37 0.55 10.30
CA LEU A 232 -9.17 1.57 10.98
C LEU A 232 -10.57 1.74 10.35
N TYR A 233 -10.73 1.49 9.05
CA TYR A 233 -12.03 1.60 8.37
C TYR A 233 -12.95 0.38 8.57
N PHE A 234 -12.42 -0.84 8.55
CA PHE A 234 -13.24 -2.06 8.61
C PHE A 234 -13.34 -2.70 10.00
N SER A 235 -12.29 -2.61 10.84
CA SER A 235 -12.31 -3.27 12.16
C SER A 235 -13.08 -2.44 13.19
N LYS A 236 -14.19 -3.00 13.68
CA LYS A 236 -15.00 -2.38 14.75
C LYS A 236 -14.26 -2.33 16.08
N ASP A 237 -13.40 -3.30 16.37
CA ASP A 237 -12.57 -3.32 17.59
C ASP A 237 -11.53 -2.19 17.58
N ILE A 238 -10.84 -2.00 16.45
CA ILE A 238 -9.88 -0.90 16.30
C ILE A 238 -10.59 0.46 16.38
N GLN A 239 -11.79 0.58 15.79
CA GLN A 239 -12.62 1.78 15.93
C GLN A 239 -13.02 2.03 17.37
N ALA A 240 -13.40 1.00 18.13
CA ALA A 240 -13.75 1.16 19.54
C ALA A 240 -12.57 1.70 20.36
N VAL A 241 -11.35 1.19 20.12
CA VAL A 241 -10.13 1.72 20.75
C VAL A 241 -9.89 3.17 20.32
N TYR A 242 -10.07 3.50 19.03
CA TYR A 242 -9.94 4.88 18.54
C TYR A 242 -10.93 5.84 19.22
N PHE A 243 -12.22 5.50 19.27
CA PHE A 243 -13.25 6.33 19.89
C PHE A 243 -13.11 6.40 21.42
N SER A 244 -12.51 5.39 22.05
CA SER A 244 -12.15 5.50 23.48
C SER A 244 -11.11 6.58 23.74
N ARG A 245 -10.17 6.79 22.79
CA ARG A 245 -9.13 7.84 22.87
C ARG A 245 -9.64 9.20 22.40
N PHE A 246 -10.56 9.20 21.44
CA PHE A 246 -11.17 10.39 20.87
C PHE A 246 -12.70 10.29 20.96
N PRO A 247 -13.31 10.53 22.14
CA PRO A 247 -14.75 10.29 22.35
C PRO A 247 -15.68 11.10 21.45
N ARG A 248 -15.21 12.26 20.98
CA ARG A 248 -15.95 13.13 20.05
C ARG A 248 -15.43 13.05 18.60
N GLY A 249 -14.40 12.24 18.39
CA GLY A 249 -13.76 12.10 17.09
C GLY A 249 -14.59 11.23 16.16
N LEU A 250 -14.56 11.55 14.88
CA LEU A 250 -15.02 10.69 13.80
C LEU A 250 -13.90 9.78 13.33
N ASN A 251 -14.27 8.69 12.66
CA ASN A 251 -13.28 7.88 11.96
C ASN A 251 -12.60 8.77 10.91
N PRO A 252 -11.27 9.00 11.03
CA PRO A 252 -10.60 9.95 10.18
C PRO A 252 -10.35 9.38 8.78
N VAL A 253 -10.39 8.05 8.64
CA VAL A 253 -10.21 7.33 7.37
C VAL A 253 -11.55 7.27 6.63
N GLN A 254 -11.54 7.71 5.38
CA GLN A 254 -12.70 7.65 4.49
C GLN A 254 -12.53 6.53 3.45
N LEU A 255 -13.63 6.12 2.82
CA LEU A 255 -13.62 4.99 1.88
C LEU A 255 -12.65 5.22 0.71
N ASN A 256 -12.59 6.44 0.19
CA ASN A 256 -11.67 6.82 -0.88
C ASN A 256 -10.19 6.72 -0.46
N ASP A 257 -9.83 6.84 0.83
CA ASP A 257 -8.47 6.58 1.33
C ASP A 257 -8.11 5.09 1.26
N VAL A 258 -9.08 4.22 1.58
CA VAL A 258 -8.95 2.77 1.43
C VAL A 258 -8.73 2.42 -0.03
N PHE A 259 -9.56 2.93 -0.94
CA PHE A 259 -9.42 2.69 -2.38
C PHE A 259 -8.08 3.23 -2.90
N PHE A 260 -7.68 4.44 -2.53
CA PHE A 260 -6.40 5.03 -2.95
C PHE A 260 -5.22 4.15 -2.56
N SER A 261 -5.11 3.83 -1.27
CA SER A 261 -3.96 3.10 -0.75
C SER A 261 -3.86 1.68 -1.33
N THR A 262 -4.99 0.96 -1.40
CA THR A 262 -5.04 -0.40 -1.95
C THR A 262 -4.79 -0.43 -3.45
N HIS A 263 -5.36 0.52 -4.20
CA HIS A 263 -5.10 0.68 -5.63
C HIS A 263 -3.62 0.98 -5.90
N ALA A 264 -3.01 1.90 -5.15
CA ALA A 264 -1.59 2.23 -5.29
C ALA A 264 -0.68 1.02 -4.98
N ALA A 265 -1.01 0.22 -3.95
CA ALA A 265 -0.30 -1.03 -3.68
C ALA A 265 -0.41 -2.00 -4.86
N PHE A 266 -1.62 -2.19 -5.40
CA PHE A 266 -1.88 -3.06 -6.55
C PHE A 266 -1.15 -2.60 -7.82
N ALA A 267 -1.21 -1.32 -8.17
CA ALA A 267 -0.48 -0.74 -9.30
C ALA A 267 1.04 -0.92 -9.15
N THR A 268 1.55 -0.83 -7.91
CA THR A 268 2.96 -1.09 -7.61
C THR A 268 3.31 -2.57 -7.79
N ILE A 269 2.44 -3.50 -7.39
CA ILE A 269 2.61 -4.95 -7.63
C ILE A 269 2.65 -5.26 -9.13
N ILE A 270 1.80 -4.63 -9.93
CA ILE A 270 1.86 -4.75 -11.40
C ILE A 270 3.25 -4.32 -11.90
N THR A 271 3.74 -3.17 -11.45
CA THR A 271 5.06 -2.67 -11.84
C THR A 271 6.19 -3.61 -11.40
N ILE A 272 6.11 -4.19 -10.19
CA ILE A 272 7.06 -5.21 -9.72
C ILE A 272 7.01 -6.46 -10.60
N THR A 273 5.81 -6.89 -10.97
CA THR A 273 5.62 -8.04 -11.87
C THR A 273 6.28 -7.77 -13.23
N GLN A 274 6.13 -6.57 -13.78
CA GLN A 274 6.85 -6.16 -14.99
C GLN A 274 8.37 -6.19 -14.81
N CYS A 275 8.89 -5.83 -13.63
CA CYS A 275 10.34 -5.91 -13.34
C CYS A 275 10.88 -7.34 -13.27
N ILE A 276 10.02 -8.33 -13.03
CA ILE A 276 10.38 -9.75 -13.01
C ILE A 276 10.34 -10.32 -14.43
N ILE A 277 9.40 -9.87 -15.27
CA ILE A 277 9.14 -10.43 -16.60
C ILE A 277 9.99 -9.75 -17.69
N TYR A 278 10.17 -8.44 -17.61
CA TYR A 278 10.81 -7.64 -18.66
C TYR A 278 12.30 -7.43 -18.44
N GLU A 279 12.98 -6.96 -19.48
CA GLU A 279 14.41 -6.67 -19.41
C GLU A 279 14.71 -5.58 -18.37
N ARG A 280 15.55 -5.91 -17.38
CA ARG A 280 15.96 -5.01 -16.27
C ARG A 280 17.46 -4.74 -16.19
N GLN A 281 18.25 -5.37 -17.07
CA GLN A 281 19.71 -5.35 -17.02
C GLN A 281 20.26 -5.71 -15.62
N ALA A 282 21.30 -5.01 -15.15
CA ALA A 282 21.92 -5.23 -13.84
C ALA A 282 21.33 -4.35 -12.72
N GLN A 283 20.16 -3.71 -12.93
CA GLN A 283 19.53 -2.86 -11.93
C GLN A 283 19.11 -3.66 -10.69
N ARG A 284 19.46 -3.16 -9.51
CA ARG A 284 19.17 -3.76 -8.20
C ARG A 284 18.81 -2.69 -7.20
N VAL A 285 18.13 -3.09 -6.13
CA VAL A 285 17.89 -2.22 -4.97
C VAL A 285 19.22 -1.92 -4.27
N SER A 286 19.52 -0.64 -4.08
CA SER A 286 20.75 -0.16 -3.45
C SER A 286 20.89 -0.67 -2.02
N THR A 287 22.13 -0.74 -1.53
CA THR A 287 22.41 -1.16 -0.15
C THR A 287 21.77 -0.22 0.87
N LEU A 288 21.74 1.09 0.58
CA LEU A 288 21.09 2.08 1.44
C LEU A 288 19.58 1.83 1.52
N ALA A 289 18.91 1.66 0.38
CA ALA A 289 17.48 1.36 0.36
C ALA A 289 17.17 0.03 1.08
N ARG A 290 18.00 -1.00 0.90
CA ARG A 290 17.88 -2.27 1.65
C ARG A 290 18.04 -2.08 3.16
N CYS A 291 18.95 -1.23 3.61
CA CYS A 291 19.14 -0.92 5.03
C CYS A 291 17.90 -0.20 5.60
N ILE A 292 17.41 0.84 4.91
CA ILE A 292 16.20 1.58 5.30
C ILE A 292 14.99 0.63 5.37
N LEU A 293 14.79 -0.20 4.36
CA LEU A 293 13.73 -1.21 4.34
C LEU A 293 13.88 -2.24 5.47
N GLY A 294 15.12 -2.64 5.79
CA GLY A 294 15.42 -3.52 6.91
C GLY A 294 15.02 -2.91 8.26
N VAL A 295 15.29 -1.61 8.47
CA VAL A 295 14.85 -0.88 9.66
C VAL A 295 13.33 -0.82 9.74
N PHE A 296 12.65 -0.46 8.66
CA PHE A 296 11.18 -0.45 8.64
C PHE A 296 10.58 -1.84 8.89
N ALA A 297 11.14 -2.88 8.28
CA ALA A 297 10.71 -4.25 8.53
C ALA A 297 10.90 -4.65 10.01
N ALA A 298 12.03 -4.28 10.62
CA ALA A 298 12.27 -4.53 12.04
C ALA A 298 11.25 -3.83 12.93
N ILE A 299 10.94 -2.55 12.67
CA ILE A 299 9.90 -1.80 13.40
C ILE A 299 8.56 -2.54 13.29
N VAL A 300 8.11 -2.85 12.07
CA VAL A 300 6.84 -3.54 11.82
C VAL A 300 6.78 -4.89 12.54
N LEU A 301 7.84 -5.69 12.47
CA LEU A 301 7.91 -7.00 13.13
C LEU A 301 7.87 -6.87 14.66
N VAL A 302 8.64 -5.95 15.24
CA VAL A 302 8.65 -5.73 16.70
C VAL A 302 7.29 -5.19 17.17
N SER A 303 6.75 -4.15 16.54
CA SER A 303 5.45 -3.60 16.94
C SER A 303 4.30 -4.59 16.72
N GLY A 304 4.35 -5.38 15.64
CA GLY A 304 3.33 -6.39 15.33
C GLY A 304 3.37 -7.55 16.32
N THR A 305 4.56 -8.01 16.71
CA THR A 305 4.72 -9.06 17.74
C THR A 305 4.28 -8.58 19.12
N LEU A 306 4.58 -7.34 19.49
CA LEU A 306 4.08 -6.74 20.74
C LEU A 306 2.55 -6.61 20.75
N SER A 307 1.95 -6.27 19.60
CA SER A 307 0.48 -6.20 19.47
C SER A 307 -0.15 -7.57 19.62
N PHE A 308 0.42 -8.58 18.95
CA PHE A 308 -0.02 -9.96 19.07
C PHE A 308 0.10 -10.51 20.50
N ALA A 309 1.14 -10.09 21.24
CA ALA A 309 1.33 -10.44 22.64
C ALA A 309 0.44 -9.64 23.62
N GLY A 310 -0.44 -8.75 23.12
CA GLY A 310 -1.30 -7.91 23.94
C GLY A 310 -0.56 -6.86 24.78
N LYS A 311 0.67 -6.48 24.37
CA LYS A 311 1.49 -5.45 25.02
C LYS A 311 1.40 -4.09 24.34
N LEU A 312 0.88 -4.07 23.12
CA LEU A 312 0.64 -2.88 22.31
C LEU A 312 -0.78 -2.97 21.75
N GLU A 313 -1.51 -1.87 21.69
CA GLU A 313 -2.80 -1.87 21.02
C GLU A 313 -2.61 -2.02 19.51
N TRP A 314 -3.52 -2.74 18.85
CA TRP A 314 -3.50 -2.86 17.38
C TRP A 314 -3.55 -1.50 16.69
N LEU A 315 -4.26 -0.53 17.27
CA LEU A 315 -4.32 0.84 16.76
C LEU A 315 -2.93 1.50 16.73
N ASP A 316 -2.10 1.30 17.75
CA ASP A 316 -0.73 1.87 17.81
C ASP A 316 0.17 1.26 16.75
N PHE A 317 0.06 -0.06 16.54
CA PHE A 317 0.76 -0.74 15.45
C PHE A 317 0.40 -0.15 14.07
N LEU A 318 -0.90 0.07 13.83
CA LEU A 318 -1.35 0.67 12.58
C LEU A 318 -0.85 2.11 12.42
N TYR A 319 -0.77 2.90 13.51
CA TYR A 319 -0.14 4.21 13.46
C TYR A 319 1.36 4.14 13.10
N TYR A 320 2.11 3.19 13.65
CA TYR A 320 3.51 2.98 13.21
C TYR A 320 3.60 2.64 11.72
N CYS A 321 2.69 1.79 11.20
CA CYS A 321 2.62 1.50 9.76
C CYS A 321 2.37 2.77 8.93
N SER A 322 1.45 3.63 9.36
CA SER A 322 1.12 4.87 8.63
C SER A 322 2.27 5.90 8.70
N TYR A 323 2.98 6.01 9.82
CA TYR A 323 4.16 6.87 9.95
C TYR A 323 5.35 6.40 9.12
N ILE A 324 5.53 5.08 8.96
CA ILE A 324 6.53 4.55 8.02
C ILE A 324 6.18 4.98 6.59
N LYS A 325 4.91 4.86 6.17
CA LYS A 325 4.48 5.37 4.86
C LYS A 325 4.81 6.86 4.72
N LEU A 326 4.48 7.66 5.71
CA LEU A 326 4.73 9.11 5.68
C LEU A 326 6.23 9.42 5.52
N THR A 327 7.07 8.71 6.29
CA THR A 327 8.54 8.83 6.23
C THR A 327 9.07 8.45 4.84
N ILE A 328 8.56 7.35 4.27
CA ILE A 328 8.91 6.92 2.90
C ILE A 328 8.57 8.01 1.88
N THR A 329 7.39 8.64 1.99
CA THR A 329 6.99 9.74 1.11
C THR A 329 7.99 10.89 1.16
N PHE A 330 8.38 11.31 2.37
CA PHE A 330 9.38 12.36 2.56
C PHE A 330 10.75 12.01 1.95
N ILE A 331 11.27 10.81 2.22
CA ILE A 331 12.58 10.35 1.70
C ILE A 331 12.60 10.33 0.17
N LYS A 332 11.47 10.01 -0.48
CA LYS A 332 11.42 9.81 -1.94
C LYS A 332 11.50 11.10 -2.74
N TYR A 333 11.04 12.23 -2.21
CA TYR A 333 11.10 13.51 -2.93
C TYR A 333 12.51 14.14 -2.90
N LEU A 334 13.29 13.86 -1.85
CA LEU A 334 14.58 14.51 -1.62
C LEU A 334 15.63 14.26 -2.74
N PRO A 335 15.83 13.02 -3.25
CA PRO A 335 16.78 12.78 -4.35
C PRO A 335 16.48 13.59 -5.60
N GLN A 336 15.20 13.74 -5.96
CA GLN A 336 14.80 14.50 -7.15
C GLN A 336 15.08 16.00 -6.96
N ALA A 337 14.75 16.53 -5.78
CA ALA A 337 15.01 17.93 -5.42
C ALA A 337 16.51 18.26 -5.51
N ILE A 338 17.36 17.38 -4.97
CA ILE A 338 18.82 17.52 -5.02
C ILE A 338 19.35 17.36 -6.45
N MET A 339 18.84 16.39 -7.22
CA MET A 339 19.28 16.17 -8.59
C MET A 339 18.98 17.37 -9.48
N ASN A 340 17.76 17.92 -9.40
CA ASN A 340 17.38 19.14 -10.12
C ASN A 340 18.29 20.31 -9.74
N TYR A 341 18.58 20.46 -8.43
CA TYR A 341 19.48 21.50 -7.95
C TYR A 341 20.92 21.36 -8.44
N ARG A 342 21.44 20.13 -8.51
CA ARG A 342 22.81 19.84 -8.97
C ARG A 342 22.95 20.01 -10.48
N ARG A 343 21.97 19.54 -11.26
CA ARG A 343 21.97 19.61 -12.73
C ARG A 343 21.55 20.99 -13.25
N LYS A 344 20.95 21.83 -12.40
CA LYS A 344 20.32 23.11 -12.79
C LYS A 344 19.35 22.95 -13.96
N SER A 345 18.69 21.80 -14.04
CA SER A 345 17.79 21.43 -15.13
C SER A 345 16.76 20.42 -14.63
N THR A 346 15.53 20.56 -15.12
CA THR A 346 14.41 19.63 -14.91
C THR A 346 14.05 18.84 -16.17
N VAL A 347 14.91 18.87 -17.19
CA VAL A 347 14.69 18.14 -18.45
C VAL A 347 14.78 16.63 -18.23
N GLY A 348 13.88 15.87 -18.87
CA GLY A 348 13.77 14.41 -18.71
C GLY A 348 12.80 13.96 -17.61
N TRP A 349 12.08 14.90 -17.00
CA TRP A 349 11.08 14.64 -15.96
C TRP A 349 9.71 15.22 -16.34
N SER A 350 8.65 14.43 -16.16
CA SER A 350 7.29 14.85 -16.49
C SER A 350 6.72 15.76 -15.41
N ILE A 351 6.62 17.05 -15.71
CA ILE A 351 5.98 18.03 -14.82
C ILE A 351 4.47 17.75 -14.65
N GLY A 352 3.84 17.06 -15.60
CA GLY A 352 2.41 16.70 -15.52
C GLY A 352 2.08 15.82 -14.31
N ASN A 353 3.00 14.93 -13.92
CA ASN A 353 2.81 14.10 -12.71
C ASN A 353 2.80 14.96 -11.44
N ILE A 354 3.53 16.08 -11.43
CA ILE A 354 3.57 17.00 -10.29
C ILE A 354 2.28 17.79 -10.16
N PHE A 355 1.66 18.18 -11.27
CA PHE A 355 0.33 18.79 -11.20
C PHE A 355 -0.74 17.82 -10.68
N LEU A 356 -0.67 16.55 -11.08
CA LEU A 356 -1.57 15.52 -10.56
C LEU A 356 -1.33 15.27 -9.06
N ASP A 357 -0.07 15.19 -8.63
CA ASP A 357 0.29 15.03 -7.21
C ASP A 357 -0.17 16.23 -6.38
N PHE A 358 0.11 17.45 -6.84
CA PHE A 358 -0.32 18.69 -6.21
C PHE A 358 -1.84 18.76 -6.07
N THR A 359 -2.57 18.43 -7.14
CA THR A 359 -4.04 18.40 -7.14
C THR A 359 -4.57 17.40 -6.13
N GLY A 360 -3.95 16.21 -6.07
CA GLY A 360 -4.30 15.18 -5.09
C GLY A 360 -4.04 15.63 -3.65
N GLY A 361 -2.84 16.18 -3.37
CA GLY A 361 -2.46 16.69 -2.05
C GLY A 361 -3.33 17.86 -1.58
N PHE A 362 -3.62 18.80 -2.47
CA PHE A 362 -4.50 19.94 -2.19
C PHE A 362 -5.90 19.50 -1.81
N LEU A 363 -6.54 18.69 -2.67
CA LEU A 363 -7.91 18.24 -2.46
C LEU A 363 -8.03 17.29 -1.26
N SER A 364 -7.00 16.50 -0.96
CA SER A 364 -6.96 15.65 0.23
C SER A 364 -6.99 16.48 1.53
N ILE A 365 -6.11 17.49 1.65
CA ILE A 365 -6.13 18.39 2.81
C ILE A 365 -7.43 19.19 2.88
N PHE A 366 -7.91 19.68 1.73
CA PHE A 366 -9.13 20.45 1.69
C PHE A 366 -10.35 19.63 2.11
N GLN A 367 -10.43 18.35 1.72
CA GLN A 367 -11.44 17.40 2.23
C GLN A 367 -11.38 17.30 3.75
N MET A 368 -10.18 17.16 4.34
CA MET A 368 -10.02 17.07 5.79
C MET A 368 -10.50 18.35 6.50
N VAL A 369 -10.23 19.54 5.94
CA VAL A 369 -10.71 20.82 6.49
C VAL A 369 -12.23 20.90 6.43
N VAL A 370 -12.83 20.53 5.30
CA VAL A 370 -14.31 20.51 5.14
C VAL A 370 -14.94 19.57 6.16
N ASN A 371 -14.39 18.38 6.36
CA ASN A 371 -14.87 17.42 7.36
C ASN A 371 -14.74 17.95 8.79
N ALA A 372 -13.55 18.46 9.15
CA ALA A 372 -13.31 19.01 10.48
C ALA A 372 -14.29 20.14 10.80
N HIS A 373 -14.60 20.99 9.81
CA HIS A 373 -15.60 22.04 9.97
C HIS A 373 -17.02 21.47 10.07
N ASN A 374 -17.45 20.62 9.13
CA ASN A 374 -18.83 20.13 9.03
C ASN A 374 -19.28 19.31 10.26
N TYR A 375 -18.32 18.68 10.95
CA TYR A 375 -18.57 17.87 12.13
C TYR A 375 -18.03 18.49 13.42
N ASN A 376 -17.47 19.70 13.35
CA ASN A 376 -16.79 20.38 14.46
C ASN A 376 -15.74 19.50 15.17
N ASP A 377 -15.00 18.75 14.36
CA ASP A 377 -14.04 17.74 14.80
C ASP A 377 -12.64 18.01 14.23
N TRP A 378 -12.03 19.06 14.77
CA TRP A 378 -10.64 19.43 14.48
C TRP A 378 -9.62 18.49 15.12
N VAL A 379 -10.05 17.64 16.07
CA VAL A 379 -9.16 16.68 16.71
C VAL A 379 -8.86 15.53 15.74
N SER A 380 -9.88 15.02 15.04
CA SER A 380 -9.68 13.98 14.02
C SER A 380 -8.91 14.46 12.78
N PHE A 381 -8.82 15.79 12.57
CA PHE A 381 -7.89 16.34 11.57
C PHE A 381 -6.44 15.90 11.82
N PHE A 382 -6.03 15.80 13.10
CA PHE A 382 -4.73 15.25 13.50
C PHE A 382 -4.79 13.76 13.86
N GLY A 383 -5.99 13.20 14.05
CA GLY A 383 -6.24 11.76 14.25
C GLY A 383 -5.76 10.89 13.08
N ASP A 384 -5.77 11.42 11.86
CA ASP A 384 -5.04 10.89 10.70
C ASP A 384 -3.93 11.87 10.26
N PHE A 385 -2.96 12.03 11.14
CA PHE A 385 -1.75 12.82 10.87
C PHE A 385 -1.03 12.38 9.59
N THR A 386 -1.12 11.10 9.23
CA THR A 386 -0.48 10.56 8.04
C THR A 386 -1.11 11.12 6.77
N LYS A 387 -2.44 11.13 6.64
CA LYS A 387 -3.11 11.73 5.48
C LYS A 387 -2.81 13.23 5.35
N PHE A 388 -2.87 13.97 6.45
CA PHE A 388 -2.47 15.38 6.46
C PHE A 388 -1.02 15.55 6.00
N GLY A 389 -0.09 14.77 6.58
CA GLY A 389 1.33 14.82 6.25
C GLY A 389 1.62 14.42 4.79
N LEU A 390 0.89 13.43 4.25
CA LEU A 390 1.01 13.04 2.83
C LEU A 390 0.63 14.19 1.92
N GLY A 391 -0.51 14.84 2.17
CA GLY A 391 -0.92 16.02 1.42
C GLY A 391 0.05 17.19 1.59
N ALA A 392 0.52 17.45 2.80
CA ALA A 392 1.39 18.59 3.10
C ALA A 392 2.79 18.43 2.48
N PHE A 393 3.37 17.23 2.55
CA PHE A 393 4.64 16.94 1.90
C PHE A 393 4.53 16.98 0.38
N SER A 394 3.49 16.39 -0.21
CA SER A 394 3.24 16.51 -1.65
C SER A 394 3.15 17.98 -2.06
N LEU A 395 2.24 18.77 -1.46
CA LEU A 395 2.10 20.20 -1.76
C LEU A 395 3.41 20.97 -1.66
N SER A 396 4.17 20.75 -0.59
CA SER A 396 5.44 21.47 -0.35
C SER A 396 6.49 21.12 -1.41
N PHE A 397 6.68 19.84 -1.71
CA PHE A 397 7.65 19.41 -2.73
C PHE A 397 7.18 19.76 -4.14
N ASP A 398 5.89 19.68 -4.42
CA ASP A 398 5.33 20.01 -5.73
C ASP A 398 5.47 21.50 -6.03
N ILE A 399 5.20 22.39 -5.06
CA ILE A 399 5.50 23.83 -5.17
C ILE A 399 7.00 24.04 -5.42
N PHE A 400 7.85 23.38 -4.65
CA PHE A 400 9.30 23.48 -4.83
C PHE A 400 9.72 23.04 -6.25
N PHE A 401 9.17 21.96 -6.76
CA PHE A 401 9.45 21.46 -8.10
C PHE A 401 8.90 22.35 -9.21
N MET A 402 7.71 22.93 -9.04
CA MET A 402 7.15 23.91 -9.96
C MET A 402 8.03 25.17 -10.02
N ILE A 403 8.54 25.64 -8.87
CA ILE A 403 9.51 26.74 -8.81
C ILE A 403 10.80 26.37 -9.53
N GLN A 404 11.35 25.17 -9.29
CA GLN A 404 12.54 24.69 -10.00
C GLN A 404 12.31 24.67 -11.53
N HIS A 405 11.17 24.18 -11.98
CA HIS A 405 10.87 23.98 -13.41
C HIS A 405 10.57 25.29 -14.15
N TYR A 406 9.69 26.15 -13.60
CA TYR A 406 9.19 27.33 -14.31
C TYR A 406 9.95 28.62 -14.00
N VAL A 407 10.60 28.71 -12.83
CA VAL A 407 11.28 29.92 -12.39
C VAL A 407 12.80 29.75 -12.48
N LEU A 408 13.37 28.77 -11.77
CA LEU A 408 14.83 28.68 -11.61
C LEU A 408 15.56 28.10 -12.83
N TYR A 409 15.01 27.07 -13.48
CA TYR A 409 15.69 26.32 -14.54
C TYR A 409 14.98 26.43 -15.89
N ARG A 410 14.36 27.59 -16.15
CA ARG A 410 13.59 27.87 -17.37
C ARG A 410 14.44 27.85 -18.65
N GLU A 411 15.73 28.19 -18.54
CA GLU A 411 16.59 28.59 -19.66
C GLU A 411 17.34 27.45 -20.39
N GLY A 412 17.09 26.18 -20.08
CA GLY A 412 17.62 25.05 -20.85
C GLY A 412 16.97 24.83 -22.23
N LYS A 413 16.34 25.86 -22.83
CA LYS A 413 15.59 25.79 -24.09
C LYS A 413 16.24 26.64 -25.20
N GLU A 414 17.46 26.30 -25.60
CA GLU A 414 17.95 26.70 -26.93
C GLU A 414 18.06 25.44 -27.80
N PHE A 415 16.99 25.12 -28.51
CA PHE A 415 17.01 24.10 -29.56
C PHE A 415 17.41 24.79 -30.87
N VAL A 416 18.67 24.68 -31.27
CA VAL A 416 19.07 25.01 -32.64
C VAL A 416 18.54 23.90 -33.55
N ARG A 417 17.54 24.20 -34.38
CA ARG A 417 17.14 23.35 -35.50
C ARG A 417 18.25 23.42 -36.56
N VAL A 418 19.06 22.37 -36.65
CA VAL A 418 19.90 22.16 -37.84
C VAL A 418 19.03 21.44 -38.86
N ASN A 419 18.57 22.16 -39.89
CA ASN A 419 18.04 21.52 -41.09
C ASN A 419 19.22 20.80 -41.78
N SER A 420 19.01 19.54 -42.13
CA SER A 420 20.01 18.68 -42.79
C SER A 420 20.30 19.07 -44.26
N SER A 421 20.11 20.34 -44.63
CA SER A 421 20.38 20.86 -45.97
C SER A 421 21.53 21.86 -46.04
N ASP A 422 22.03 22.36 -44.91
CA ASP A 422 23.13 23.34 -44.90
C ASP A 422 24.44 22.70 -44.40
N GLU A 423 24.88 21.65 -45.10
CA GLU A 423 26.31 21.34 -45.12
C GLU A 423 27.01 22.36 -46.03
N LYS A 424 27.74 23.27 -45.38
CA LYS A 424 28.71 24.27 -45.88
C LYS A 424 28.22 25.70 -45.79
N SER A 425 28.49 26.35 -44.66
CA SER A 425 29.44 27.48 -44.59
C SER A 425 29.42 28.10 -43.20
N ASP A 426 30.62 28.37 -42.70
CA ASP A 426 30.99 29.43 -41.76
C ASP A 426 30.28 29.52 -40.40
N ALA A 427 30.98 29.05 -39.36
CA ALA A 427 30.90 29.63 -38.03
C ALA A 427 32.20 29.39 -37.24
N SER A 428 33.23 30.17 -37.56
CA SER A 428 34.25 30.52 -36.57
C SER A 428 33.69 31.62 -35.65
N SER A 429 33.98 31.51 -34.35
CA SER A 429 33.79 32.50 -33.28
C SER A 429 32.42 32.54 -32.59
N SER A 430 32.35 31.97 -31.38
CA SER A 430 31.96 32.69 -30.16
C SER A 430 32.05 31.75 -28.96
N SER A 431 32.85 32.15 -27.98
CA SER A 431 33.06 31.49 -26.70
C SER A 431 31.78 31.48 -25.86
N GLY A 432 31.22 30.30 -25.67
CA GLY A 432 30.24 30.01 -24.63
C GLY A 432 29.94 28.51 -24.67
N GLU A 433 30.17 27.79 -23.57
CA GLU A 433 29.79 26.39 -23.42
C GLU A 433 28.28 26.23 -23.63
N ARG A 434 27.87 25.95 -24.88
CA ARG A 434 26.54 25.48 -25.23
C ARG A 434 26.67 24.02 -25.64
N GLU A 435 26.01 23.14 -24.90
CA GLU A 435 25.97 21.70 -25.19
C GLU A 435 24.94 21.45 -26.30
N TYR A 436 25.40 21.11 -27.49
CA TYR A 436 24.55 20.87 -28.66
C TYR A 436 24.00 19.43 -28.62
N VAL A 437 22.67 19.27 -28.56
CA VAL A 437 22.00 17.97 -28.73
C VAL A 437 21.34 17.92 -30.10
N VAL A 438 21.87 17.05 -30.97
CA VAL A 438 21.31 16.79 -32.31
C VAL A 438 20.03 15.96 -32.16
N LEU A 439 18.89 16.54 -32.55
CA LEU A 439 17.63 15.81 -32.71
C LEU A 439 17.55 15.26 -34.14
N VAL A 440 17.80 13.97 -34.31
CA VAL A 440 17.53 13.27 -35.57
C VAL A 440 16.01 13.18 -35.74
N GLN A 441 15.50 13.85 -36.79
CA GLN A 441 14.06 14.07 -36.97
C GLN A 441 13.29 12.86 -37.56
N ASN A 442 13.98 11.77 -37.91
CA ASN A 442 13.35 10.52 -38.33
C ASN A 442 13.92 9.35 -37.51
N TRP A 443 13.15 8.90 -36.52
CA TRP A 443 13.41 7.64 -35.84
C TRP A 443 12.79 6.50 -36.67
N ASN A 444 13.47 6.11 -37.74
CA ASN A 444 13.13 4.87 -38.45
C ASN A 444 13.53 3.70 -37.55
N ALA A 445 12.53 2.99 -37.04
CA ALA A 445 12.69 1.90 -36.08
C ALA A 445 13.35 0.63 -36.65
N GLU A 446 13.80 0.63 -37.91
CA GLU A 446 14.40 -0.54 -38.56
C GLU A 446 15.95 -0.54 -38.62
N ASP A 447 16.63 0.59 -38.38
CA ASP A 447 18.08 0.71 -38.65
C ASP A 447 19.02 0.48 -37.45
N LYS A 448 18.69 -0.46 -36.55
CA LYS A 448 19.68 -0.97 -35.57
C LYS A 448 19.64 -2.49 -35.43
N LYS A 449 20.04 -3.19 -36.49
CA LYS A 449 20.83 -4.42 -36.32
C LYS A 449 22.22 -3.98 -35.88
N TYR A 450 22.48 -4.04 -34.58
CA TYR A 450 23.81 -3.75 -34.04
C TYR A 450 24.81 -4.75 -34.64
N ASP A 451 25.80 -4.21 -35.33
CA ASP A 451 26.95 -4.90 -35.90
C ASP A 451 27.78 -5.51 -34.75
N LEU A 452 27.70 -6.84 -34.62
CA LEU A 452 28.32 -7.61 -33.54
C LEU A 452 29.74 -8.09 -33.88
N GLU A 453 30.34 -7.65 -34.98
CA GLU A 453 31.65 -8.15 -35.44
C GLU A 453 32.83 -7.16 -35.30
N ALA A 454 32.66 -6.01 -34.65
CA ALA A 454 33.76 -5.03 -34.49
C ALA A 454 34.61 -5.18 -33.21
N LYS A 455 34.49 -6.29 -32.47
CA LYS A 455 35.41 -6.65 -31.36
C LYS A 455 35.59 -8.17 -31.24
N ALA A 456 36.21 -8.78 -32.25
CA ALA A 456 36.87 -10.08 -32.14
C ALA A 456 38.32 -9.94 -32.61
#